data_AF-W4M453-F1
#
_entry.id   AF-W4M453-F1
#
_cell.length_a   1.000
_cell.length_b   1.000
_cell.length_c   1.000
_cell.angle_alpha   90.00
_cell.angle_beta   90.00
_cell.angle_gamma   90.00
#
_symmetry.space_group_name_H-M   'P 1'
#
loop_
_entity.id
_entity.type
_entity.pdbx_description
1 polymer ?
#
loop_
_entity_poly.entity_id
_entity_poly.type
_entity_poly.pdbx_seq_one_letter_code
_entity_poly.pdbx_strand_id
1 'polypeptide(L)'
;SVPLVASLMSKWFHKWRGFAISLTLCGNALGQFILVPLLTRFLSYYDWRAAYLVIGGAVLLINLTLAITIIRGDPEAMGQKPFGEDEGMASPEQPKPQTTRDLTLTEALRTRSLWLFLIAMFVCGGGDFLISTHLIPWVSDYGVSGETAGDMLAWYGLLSMAGLLVVGPR
;
A
#
# COMPACT_ATOMS: atom_id res chain seq x y z
N SER A 1 -6.15 -4.92 -2.21
CA SER A 1 -5.15 -4.66 -3.27
C SER A 1 -3.72 -4.81 -2.75
N VAL A 2 -3.34 -4.14 -1.65
CA VAL A 2 -1.99 -4.20 -1.04
C VAL A 2 -1.39 -5.61 -0.89
N PRO A 3 -2.07 -6.62 -0.31
CA PRO A 3 -1.48 -7.96 -0.16
C PRO A 3 -1.22 -8.69 -1.48
N LEU A 4 -1.99 -8.37 -2.53
CA LEU A 4 -1.86 -8.99 -3.85
C LEU A 4 -0.69 -8.39 -4.63
N VAL A 5 -0.47 -7.08 -4.50
CA VAL A 5 0.71 -6.42 -5.08
C VAL A 5 1.97 -6.79 -4.29
N ALA A 6 1.88 -6.88 -2.96
CA ALA A 6 3.01 -7.30 -2.13
C ALA A 6 3.44 -8.74 -2.43
N SER A 7 2.50 -9.66 -2.66
CA SER A 7 2.83 -11.03 -3.06
C SER A 7 3.48 -11.06 -4.45
N LEU A 8 2.95 -10.30 -5.42
CA LEU A 8 3.55 -10.18 -6.75
C LEU A 8 4.98 -9.61 -6.66
N MET A 9 5.19 -8.54 -5.90
CA MET A 9 6.51 -7.92 -5.72
C MET A 9 7.50 -8.87 -5.02
N SER A 10 7.03 -9.65 -4.02
CA SER A 10 7.88 -10.64 -3.35
C SER A 10 8.34 -11.78 -4.26
N LYS A 11 7.56 -12.11 -5.28
CA LYS A 11 7.94 -13.12 -6.30
C LYS A 11 8.95 -12.59 -7.31
N TRP A 12 8.84 -11.32 -7.69
CA TRP A 12 9.71 -10.71 -8.72
C TRP A 12 11.04 -10.16 -8.17
N PHE A 13 11.08 -9.70 -6.90
CA PHE A 13 12.25 -9.04 -6.32
C PHE A 13 12.71 -9.75 -5.04
N HIS A 14 13.62 -10.72 -5.18
CA HIS A 14 14.09 -11.50 -4.03
C HIS A 14 15.03 -10.71 -3.10
N LYS A 15 16.06 -10.06 -3.68
CA LYS A 15 17.08 -9.29 -2.93
C LYS A 15 16.57 -7.94 -2.39
N TRP A 16 15.52 -7.37 -3.01
CA TRP A 16 15.01 -6.02 -2.70
C TRP A 16 13.53 -6.02 -2.31
N ARG A 17 13.01 -7.15 -1.79
CA ARG A 17 11.59 -7.35 -1.48
C ARG A 17 10.99 -6.24 -0.61
N GLY A 18 11.69 -5.86 0.47
CA GLY A 18 11.23 -4.83 1.40
C GLY A 18 11.13 -3.47 0.72
N PHE A 19 12.14 -3.13 -0.08
CA PHE A 19 12.17 -1.89 -0.86
C PHE A 19 11.07 -1.84 -1.94
N ALA A 20 10.84 -2.93 -2.68
CA ALA A 20 9.79 -2.99 -3.71
C ALA A 20 8.38 -2.86 -3.11
N ILE A 21 8.14 -3.48 -1.95
CA ILE A 21 6.88 -3.35 -1.22
C ILE A 21 6.70 -1.92 -0.70
N SER A 22 7.73 -1.33 -0.08
CA SER A 22 7.69 0.06 0.41
C SER A 22 7.46 1.06 -0.72
N LEU A 23 8.12 0.89 -1.86
CA LEU A 23 7.94 1.74 -3.04
C LEU A 23 6.50 1.68 -3.57
N THR A 24 5.90 0.48 -3.57
CA THR A 24 4.48 0.30 -3.91
C THR A 24 3.58 1.06 -2.94
N LEU A 25 3.87 0.98 -1.63
CA LEU A 25 3.12 1.71 -0.61
C LEU A 25 3.23 3.23 -0.76
N CYS A 26 4.41 3.74 -1.16
CA CYS A 26 4.58 5.17 -1.47
C CYS A 26 3.65 5.65 -2.59
N GLY A 27 3.29 4.79 -3.54
CA GLY A 27 2.31 5.10 -4.58
C GLY A 27 0.94 5.48 -4.02
N ASN A 28 0.52 4.92 -2.88
CA ASN A 28 -0.74 5.29 -2.22
C ASN A 28 -0.68 6.72 -1.65
N ALA A 29 0.41 7.07 -0.97
CA ALA A 29 0.61 8.41 -0.41
C ALA A 29 0.70 9.48 -1.52
N LEU A 30 1.45 9.19 -2.59
CA LEU A 30 1.53 10.05 -3.77
C LEU A 30 0.17 10.22 -4.45
N GLY A 31 -0.58 9.13 -4.58
CA GLY A 31 -1.94 9.15 -5.13
C GLY A 31 -2.85 10.09 -4.35
N GLN A 32 -2.86 9.99 -3.01
CA GLN A 32 -3.62 10.90 -2.15
C GLN A 32 -3.17 12.36 -2.30
N PHE A 33 -1.85 12.60 -2.27
CA PHE A 33 -1.28 13.94 -2.39
C PHE A 33 -1.65 14.63 -3.73
N ILE A 34 -1.72 13.89 -4.83
CA ILE A 34 -2.03 14.44 -6.15
C ILE A 34 -3.55 14.48 -6.41
N LEU A 35 -4.27 13.39 -6.13
CA LEU A 35 -5.68 13.26 -6.48
C LEU A 35 -6.56 14.15 -5.62
N VAL A 36 -6.27 14.32 -4.32
CA VAL A 36 -7.13 15.10 -3.41
C VAL A 36 -7.19 16.58 -3.81
N PRO A 37 -6.07 17.32 -4.01
CA PRO A 37 -6.13 18.70 -4.47
C PRO A 37 -6.72 18.85 -5.88
N LEU A 38 -6.44 17.88 -6.76
CA LEU A 38 -6.99 17.87 -8.12
C LEU A 38 -8.53 17.76 -8.07
N LEU A 39 -9.07 16.86 -7.26
CA LEU A 39 -10.48 16.71 -6.97
C LEU A 39 -11.09 18.00 -6.44
N THR A 40 -10.51 18.57 -5.38
CA THR A 40 -11.05 19.79 -4.75
C THR A 40 -11.12 20.95 -5.75
N ARG A 41 -10.08 21.14 -6.57
CA ARG A 41 -10.11 22.15 -7.65
C ARG A 41 -11.16 21.82 -8.69
N PHE A 42 -11.29 20.55 -9.10
CA PHE A 42 -12.26 20.15 -10.11
C PHE A 42 -13.70 20.36 -9.64
N LEU A 43 -14.02 20.03 -8.38
CA LEU A 43 -15.31 20.29 -7.76
C LEU A 43 -15.61 21.79 -7.59
N SER A 44 -14.60 22.66 -7.61
CA SER A 44 -14.79 24.11 -7.54
C SER A 44 -15.30 24.70 -8.86
N TYR A 45 -15.04 24.02 -9.99
CA TYR A 45 -15.44 24.48 -11.33
C TYR A 45 -16.54 23.63 -11.96
N TYR A 46 -16.67 22.36 -11.56
CA TYR A 46 -17.58 21.38 -12.14
C TYR A 46 -18.43 20.71 -11.06
N ASP A 47 -19.60 20.23 -11.47
CA ASP A 47 -20.50 19.47 -10.60
C ASP A 47 -19.86 18.14 -10.16
N TRP A 48 -20.18 17.68 -8.96
CA TRP A 48 -19.56 16.49 -8.34
C TRP A 48 -19.70 15.25 -9.23
N ARG A 49 -20.81 15.14 -9.97
CA ARG A 49 -21.10 14.04 -10.91
C ARG A 49 -20.04 13.95 -12.01
N ALA A 50 -19.64 15.09 -12.58
CA ALA A 50 -18.64 15.14 -13.64
C ALA A 50 -17.25 14.79 -13.08
N ALA A 51 -16.92 15.27 -11.87
CA ALA A 51 -15.66 14.95 -11.20
C ALA A 51 -15.49 13.43 -11.00
N TYR A 52 -16.52 12.75 -10.47
CA TYR A 52 -16.47 11.30 -10.27
C TYR A 52 -16.38 10.51 -11.58
N LEU A 53 -17.07 10.95 -12.64
CA LEU A 53 -16.98 10.29 -13.95
C LEU A 53 -15.59 10.41 -14.57
N VAL A 54 -14.99 11.60 -14.53
CA VAL A 54 -13.64 11.83 -15.07
C VAL A 54 -12.60 11.01 -14.32
N ILE A 55 -12.67 10.98 -12.99
CA ILE A 55 -11.70 10.26 -12.16
C ILE A 55 -11.91 8.76 -12.27
N GLY A 56 -13.14 8.28 -12.22
CA GLY A 56 -13.46 6.88 -12.43
C GLY A 56 -12.97 6.39 -13.79
N GLY A 57 -13.18 7.20 -14.83
CA GLY A 57 -12.68 6.93 -16.18
C GLY A 57 -11.15 6.89 -16.24
N ALA A 58 -10.47 7.89 -15.67
CA ALA A 58 -9.00 7.95 -15.64
C ALA A 58 -8.40 6.75 -14.89
N VAL A 59 -8.95 6.42 -13.71
CA VAL A 59 -8.51 5.28 -12.90
C VAL A 59 -8.72 3.97 -13.67
N LEU A 60 -9.87 3.78 -14.30
CA LEU A 60 -10.17 2.58 -15.08
C LEU A 60 -9.19 2.44 -16.26
N LEU A 61 -8.98 3.52 -17.01
CA LEU A 61 -8.13 3.50 -18.20
C LEU A 61 -6.67 3.22 -17.82
N ILE A 62 -6.15 3.91 -16.80
CA ILE A 62 -4.78 3.69 -16.30
C ILE A 62 -4.61 2.27 -15.78
N ASN A 63 -5.49 1.79 -14.90
CA ASN A 63 -5.37 0.44 -14.34
C ASN A 63 -5.51 -0.64 -15.40
N LEU A 64 -6.44 -0.47 -16.36
CA LEU A 64 -6.63 -1.44 -17.44
C LEU A 64 -5.41 -1.48 -18.36
N THR A 65 -4.87 -0.32 -18.75
CA THR A 65 -3.64 -0.25 -19.56
C THR A 65 -2.48 -0.90 -18.82
N LEU A 66 -2.26 -0.59 -17.53
CA LEU A 66 -1.20 -1.19 -16.73
C LEU A 66 -1.37 -2.70 -16.57
N ALA A 67 -2.60 -3.17 -16.32
CA ALA A 67 -2.89 -4.59 -16.16
C ALA A 67 -2.62 -5.39 -17.44
N ILE A 68 -2.95 -4.83 -18.61
CA ILE A 68 -2.74 -5.50 -19.90
C ILE A 68 -1.28 -5.44 -20.36
N THR A 69 -0.59 -4.32 -20.11
CA THR A 69 0.73 -4.07 -20.70
C THR A 69 1.91 -4.39 -19.78
N ILE A 70 1.76 -4.20 -18.47
CA ILE A 70 2.86 -4.26 -17.49
C ILE A 70 2.72 -5.43 -16.52
N ILE A 71 1.51 -5.68 -15.99
CA ILE A 71 1.30 -6.77 -15.04
C ILE A 71 1.35 -8.10 -15.79
N ARG A 72 2.54 -8.67 -15.88
CA ARG A 72 2.76 -10.04 -16.33
C ARG A 72 2.71 -10.99 -15.13
N GLY A 73 2.29 -12.23 -15.38
CA GLY A 73 2.09 -13.26 -14.35
C GLY A 73 3.37 -13.71 -13.65
N ASP A 74 3.37 -14.92 -13.10
CA ASP A 74 4.53 -15.43 -12.38
C ASP A 74 5.77 -15.52 -13.28
N PRO A 75 6.95 -15.04 -12.82
CA PRO A 75 8.17 -15.06 -13.61
C PRO A 75 8.61 -16.48 -13.97
N GLU A 76 8.40 -17.44 -13.06
CA GLU A 76 8.61 -18.88 -13.31
C GLU A 76 7.72 -19.43 -14.44
N ALA A 77 6.46 -18.99 -14.51
CA ALA A 77 5.54 -19.38 -15.59
C ALA A 77 5.93 -18.75 -16.94
N MET A 78 6.77 -17.72 -16.94
CA MET A 78 7.34 -17.09 -18.12
C MET A 78 8.80 -17.50 -18.38
N GLY A 79 9.34 -18.47 -17.63
CA GLY A 79 10.72 -18.94 -17.77
C GLY A 79 11.77 -17.89 -17.42
N GLN A 80 11.41 -16.85 -16.64
CA GLN A 80 12.30 -15.78 -16.21
C GLN A 80 12.73 -15.99 -14.75
N LYS A 81 14.00 -15.70 -14.44
CA LYS A 81 14.51 -15.70 -13.07
C LYS A 81 14.11 -14.40 -12.35
N PRO A 82 13.82 -14.45 -11.03
CA PRO A 82 13.57 -13.25 -10.25
C PRO A 82 14.72 -12.24 -10.32
N PHE A 83 14.40 -10.95 -10.25
CA PHE A 83 15.37 -9.88 -10.37
C PHE A 83 16.35 -9.92 -9.17
N GLY A 84 17.65 -10.06 -9.46
CA GLY A 84 18.73 -10.12 -8.47
C GLY A 84 19.37 -11.49 -8.23
N GLU A 85 19.02 -12.52 -9.00
CA GLU A 85 19.83 -13.75 -9.13
C GLU A 85 20.92 -13.55 -10.21
N ASP A 86 22.10 -13.07 -9.82
CA ASP A 86 23.29 -13.15 -10.67
C ASP A 86 23.96 -14.52 -10.48
N GLU A 87 24.30 -15.17 -11.61
CA GLU A 87 25.12 -16.38 -11.65
C GLU A 87 26.52 -16.04 -11.11
N GLY A 88 26.85 -16.51 -9.90
CA GLY A 88 28.26 -16.57 -9.47
C GLY A 88 28.61 -16.11 -8.06
N MET A 89 27.67 -15.66 -7.22
CA MET A 89 27.94 -15.57 -5.78
C MET A 89 27.20 -16.67 -5.06
N ALA A 90 27.95 -17.62 -4.52
CA ALA A 90 27.48 -18.57 -3.53
C ALA A 90 26.64 -17.78 -2.50
N SER A 91 25.34 -18.05 -2.51
CA SER A 91 24.41 -17.58 -1.50
C SER A 91 25.04 -17.86 -0.14
N PRO A 92 25.14 -16.89 0.80
CA PRO A 92 25.39 -17.25 2.19
C PRO A 92 24.30 -18.25 2.53
N GLU A 93 24.71 -19.50 2.76
CA GLU A 93 23.86 -20.66 2.96
C GLU A 93 22.63 -20.25 3.76
N GLN A 94 21.51 -20.03 3.06
CA GLN A 94 20.26 -19.77 3.74
C GLN A 94 20.01 -21.00 4.61
N PRO A 95 19.65 -20.85 5.90
CA PRO A 95 19.15 -21.97 6.65
C PRO A 95 18.03 -22.57 5.81
N LYS A 96 18.19 -23.84 5.42
CA LYS A 96 17.22 -24.60 4.61
C LYS A 96 15.82 -24.12 4.97
N PRO A 97 14.96 -23.74 4.01
CA PRO A 97 13.60 -23.34 4.34
C PRO A 97 13.05 -24.44 5.22
N GLN A 98 12.86 -24.13 6.50
CA GLN A 98 12.19 -25.06 7.39
C GLN A 98 10.90 -25.35 6.64
N THR A 99 10.65 -26.63 6.39
CA THR A 99 9.47 -27.10 5.67
C THR A 99 8.25 -26.79 6.53
N THR A 100 7.90 -25.52 6.66
CA THR A 100 6.64 -25.07 7.21
C THR A 100 5.66 -25.35 6.12
N ARG A 101 5.06 -26.55 6.20
CA ARG A 101 3.90 -26.91 5.40
C ARG A 101 2.96 -25.72 5.31
N ASP A 102 2.60 -25.33 4.08
CA ASP A 102 1.59 -24.30 3.87
C ASP A 102 0.28 -24.72 4.56
N LEU A 103 -0.22 -23.86 5.44
CA LEU A 103 -1.41 -24.13 6.22
C LEU A 103 -2.64 -23.95 5.32
N THR A 104 -3.59 -24.88 5.42
CA THR A 104 -4.91 -24.67 4.84
C THR A 104 -5.63 -23.53 5.59
N LEU A 105 -6.62 -22.88 4.96
CA LEU A 105 -7.41 -21.80 5.59
C LEU A 105 -7.96 -22.20 6.97
N THR A 106 -8.51 -23.41 7.06
CA THR A 106 -9.06 -23.95 8.32
C THR A 106 -8.00 -24.13 9.39
N GLU A 107 -6.77 -24.51 9.01
CA GLU A 107 -5.64 -24.65 9.93
C GLU A 107 -5.10 -23.29 10.35
N ALA A 108 -4.98 -22.34 9.42
CA ALA A 108 -4.57 -20.97 9.71
C ALA A 108 -5.51 -20.29 10.72
N LEU A 109 -6.83 -20.44 10.55
CA LEU A 109 -7.86 -19.92 11.47
C LEU A 109 -7.74 -20.45 12.91
N ARG A 110 -7.07 -21.59 13.10
CA ARG A 110 -6.83 -22.17 14.43
C ARG A 110 -5.51 -21.71 15.06
N THR A 111 -4.67 -20.96 14.35
CA THR A 111 -3.39 -20.48 14.88
C THR A 111 -3.56 -19.20 15.70
N ARG A 112 -2.89 -19.13 16.87
CA ARG A 112 -2.88 -17.91 17.70
C ARG A 112 -2.20 -16.74 16.99
N SER A 113 -1.15 -17.02 16.21
CA SER A 113 -0.40 -16.00 15.48
C SER A 113 -1.30 -15.22 14.51
N LEU A 114 -2.24 -15.90 13.82
CA LEU A 114 -3.20 -15.23 12.94
C LEU A 114 -4.11 -14.28 13.72
N TRP A 115 -4.66 -14.72 14.85
CA TRP A 115 -5.56 -13.88 15.66
C TRP A 115 -4.85 -12.68 16.29
N LEU A 116 -3.62 -12.87 16.79
CA LEU A 116 -2.81 -11.76 17.29
C LEU A 116 -2.50 -10.74 16.18
N PHE A 117 -2.17 -11.23 14.98
CA PHE A 117 -1.95 -10.37 13.82
C PHE A 117 -3.22 -9.62 13.42
N LEU A 118 -4.38 -10.29 13.38
CA LEU A 118 -5.67 -9.66 13.07
C LEU A 118 -6.02 -8.57 14.09
N ILE A 119 -5.84 -8.82 15.38
CA ILE A 119 -6.09 -7.82 16.43
C ILE A 119 -5.12 -6.65 16.28
N ALA A 120 -3.83 -6.91 16.05
CA ALA A 120 -2.85 -5.84 15.86
C ALA A 120 -3.20 -4.97 14.64
N MET A 121 -3.57 -5.59 13.52
CA MET A 121 -4.00 -4.87 12.31
C MET A 121 -5.31 -4.12 12.51
N PHE A 122 -6.25 -4.67 13.29
CA PHE A 122 -7.50 -3.99 13.63
C PHE A 122 -7.25 -2.76 14.51
N VAL A 123 -6.43 -2.88 15.55
CA VAL A 123 -6.10 -1.76 16.44
C VAL A 123 -5.32 -0.69 15.70
N CYS A 124 -4.27 -1.07 14.97
CA CYS A 124 -3.45 -0.12 14.21
C CYS A 124 -4.24 0.55 13.09
N GLY A 125 -4.86 -0.25 12.21
CA GLY A 125 -5.60 0.26 11.06
C GLY A 125 -6.89 0.99 11.46
N GLY A 126 -7.56 0.54 12.52
CA GLY A 126 -8.74 1.22 13.07
C GLY A 126 -8.39 2.59 13.65
N GLY A 127 -7.26 2.69 14.36
CA GLY A 127 -6.74 3.97 14.85
C GLY A 127 -6.45 4.95 13.72
N ASP A 128 -5.74 4.49 12.68
CA ASP A 128 -5.43 5.30 11.50
C ASP A 128 -6.71 5.80 10.80
N PHE A 129 -7.70 4.93 10.62
CA PHE A 129 -8.98 5.29 9.99
C PHE A 129 -9.79 6.31 10.79
N LEU A 130 -9.85 6.14 12.11
CA LEU A 130 -10.56 7.06 13.00
C LEU A 130 -9.91 8.44 12.96
N ILE A 131 -8.59 8.52 13.02
CA ILE A 131 -7.86 9.78 12.89
C ILE A 131 -8.14 10.41 11.53
N SER A 132 -7.99 9.66 10.43
CA SER A 132 -8.15 10.24 9.09
C SER A 132 -9.55 10.79 8.82
N THR A 133 -10.58 10.20 9.44
CA THR A 133 -11.99 10.54 9.17
C THR A 133 -12.54 11.57 10.16
N HIS A 134 -12.15 11.48 11.43
CA HIS A 134 -12.75 12.28 12.51
C HIS A 134 -11.85 13.40 13.04
N LEU A 135 -10.57 13.47 12.68
CA LEU A 135 -9.67 14.51 13.18
C LEU A 135 -10.19 15.92 12.86
N ILE A 136 -10.55 16.19 11.61
CA ILE A 136 -11.03 17.51 11.17
C ILE A 136 -12.30 17.94 11.92
N PRO A 137 -13.40 17.18 11.91
CA PRO A 137 -14.60 17.58 12.64
C PRO A 137 -14.34 17.70 14.16
N TRP A 138 -13.53 16.82 14.73
CA TRP A 138 -13.20 16.86 16.16
C TRP A 138 -12.48 18.15 16.57
N VAL A 139 -11.45 18.58 15.85
CA VAL A 139 -10.74 19.82 16.19
C VAL A 139 -11.56 21.07 15.82
N SER A 140 -12.39 20.99 14.78
CA SER A 140 -13.31 22.06 14.42
C SER A 140 -14.37 22.32 15.49
N ASP A 141 -14.84 21.28 16.20
CA ASP A 141 -15.76 21.43 17.35
C ASP A 141 -15.13 22.23 18.51
N TYR A 142 -13.80 22.24 18.62
CA TYR A 142 -13.04 23.06 19.58
C TYR A 142 -12.68 24.46 19.05
N GLY A 143 -13.17 24.84 17.88
CA GLY A 143 -12.94 26.15 17.27
C GLY A 143 -11.63 26.28 16.47
N VAL A 144 -10.96 25.16 16.16
CA VAL A 144 -9.80 25.16 15.27
C VAL A 144 -10.26 25.40 13.83
N SER A 145 -9.58 26.29 13.10
CA SER A 145 -9.91 26.58 11.70
C SER A 145 -9.71 25.34 10.81
N GLY A 146 -10.54 25.20 9.77
CA GLY A 146 -10.46 24.09 8.83
C GLY A 146 -9.11 23.98 8.11
N GLU A 147 -8.44 25.12 7.88
CA GLU A 147 -7.08 25.16 7.32
C GLU A 147 -6.06 24.50 8.26
N THR A 148 -6.04 24.89 9.54
CA THR A 148 -5.14 24.31 10.54
C THR A 148 -5.40 22.81 10.75
N ALA A 149 -6.68 22.40 10.73
CA ALA A 149 -7.08 21.01 10.81
C ALA A 149 -6.60 20.18 9.59
N GLY A 150 -6.67 20.77 8.39
CA GLY A 150 -6.12 20.20 7.16
C GLY A 150 -4.61 20.03 7.23
N ASP A 151 -3.88 21.03 7.75
CA ASP A 151 -2.43 20.98 7.91
C ASP A 151 -1.99 19.85 8.87
N MET A 152 -2.74 19.62 9.96
CA MET A 152 -2.48 18.50 10.86
C MET A 152 -2.56 17.14 10.15
N LEU A 153 -3.55 16.97 9.27
CA LEU A 153 -3.72 15.75 8.49
C LEU A 153 -2.61 15.60 7.43
N ALA A 154 -2.16 16.71 6.84
CA ALA A 154 -1.04 16.71 5.91
C ALA A 154 0.28 16.26 6.59
N TRP A 155 0.55 16.76 7.80
CA TRP A 155 1.71 16.34 8.60
C TRP A 155 1.63 14.86 9.00
N TYR A 156 0.45 14.37 9.39
CA TYR A 156 0.22 12.95 9.67
C TYR A 156 0.60 12.07 8.47
N GLY A 157 0.14 12.43 7.26
CA GLY A 157 0.49 11.70 6.03
C GLY A 157 1.98 11.75 5.71
N LEU A 158 2.62 12.91 5.86
CA LEU A 158 4.05 13.09 5.59
C LEU A 158 4.93 12.26 6.53
N LEU A 159 4.62 12.27 7.84
CA LEU A 159 5.34 11.49 8.85
C LEU A 159 5.17 9.99 8.62
N SER A 160 3.97 9.55 8.23
CA SER A 160 3.70 8.16 7.85
C SER A 160 4.56 7.73 6.65
N MET A 161 4.63 8.56 5.61
CA MET A 161 5.48 8.30 4.44
C MET A 161 6.96 8.23 4.81
N ALA A 162 7.45 9.13 5.67
CA ALA A 162 8.81 9.09 6.16
C ALA A 162 9.10 7.82 6.96
N GLY A 163 8.18 7.40 7.84
CA GLY A 163 8.29 6.15 8.61
C GLY A 163 8.40 4.91 7.72
N LEU A 164 7.58 4.84 6.66
CA LEU A 164 7.61 3.75 5.68
C LEU A 164 8.96 3.63 4.96
N LEU A 165 9.57 4.77 4.61
CA LEU A 165 10.89 4.81 3.96
C LEU A 165 12.03 4.46 4.90
N VAL A 166 11.94 4.84 6.18
CA VAL A 166 12.96 4.55 7.19
C VAL A 166 12.93 3.09 7.66
N VAL A 167 11.74 2.49 7.79
CA VAL A 167 11.58 1.10 8.25
C VAL A 167 11.72 0.09 7.09
N GLY A 168 11.40 0.50 5.86
CA GLY A 168 11.40 -0.34 4.66
C GLY A 168 12.72 -1.05 4.25
N PRO A 169 13.94 -0.54 4.53
CA PRO A 169 15.14 -1.19 4.06
C PRO A 169 15.62 -2.28 5.04
N ARG A 170 14.93 -3.44 5.06
CA ARG A 170 15.48 -4.76 5.45
C ARG A 170 14.73 -5.90 4.75
#